data_AF-A0AA37TCP3-F1
#
_entry.id   AF-A0AA37TCP3-F1
#
_cell.length_a   1.000
_cell.length_b   1.000
_cell.length_c   1.000
_cell.angle_alpha   90.00
_cell.angle_beta   90.00
_cell.angle_gamma   90.00
#
_symmetry.space_group_name_H-M   'P 1'
#
loop_
_entity.id
_entity.type
_entity.pdbx_description
1 polymer ?
#
loop_
_entity_poly.entity_id
_entity_poly.type
_entity_poly.pdbx_seq_one_letter_code
_entity_poly.pdbx_strand_id
1 'polypeptide(L)'
;MHGFQLVRIYEEMKNLGLVRSREQFSRSWCGRHPGYLRDYLRREGATMRVSVQTIQSLRLRLAEAGSLLPPDLRDRVQAFDAAILRDMRVADLLGRRSIDARITA
;
A
#
# COMPACT_ATOMS: atom_id res chain seq x y z
N MET A 1 -0.97 -4.55 6.30
CA MET A 1 0.08 -3.73 5.68
C MET A 1 0.30 -2.47 6.50
N HIS A 2 1.55 -2.03 6.60
CA HIS A 2 2.02 -0.84 7.32
C HIS A 2 2.56 0.23 6.35
N GLY A 3 2.80 1.43 6.87
CA GLY A 3 3.21 2.61 6.09
C GLY A 3 4.43 2.39 5.22
N PHE A 4 5.47 1.70 5.72
CA PHE A 4 6.69 1.46 4.93
C PHE A 4 6.45 0.66 3.65
N GLN A 5 5.48 -0.27 3.69
CA GLN A 5 5.09 -1.07 2.52
C GLN A 5 4.34 -0.21 1.50
N LEU A 6 3.48 0.70 1.97
CA LEU A 6 2.79 1.66 1.11
C LEU A 6 3.76 2.61 0.42
N VAL A 7 4.77 3.10 1.15
CA VAL A 7 5.84 3.94 0.60
C VAL A 7 6.64 3.18 -0.44
N ARG A 8 7.01 1.92 -0.18
CA ARG A 8 7.71 1.09 -1.16
C ARG A 8 6.89 0.91 -2.45
N ILE A 9 5.61 0.59 -2.33
CA ILE A 9 4.70 0.46 -3.48
C ILE A 9 4.65 1.76 -4.29
N TYR A 10 4.57 2.91 -3.63
CA TYR A 10 4.63 4.21 -4.32
C TYR A 10 5.92 4.36 -5.14
N GLU A 11 7.09 4.12 -4.55
CA GLU A 11 8.36 4.29 -5.24
C GLU A 11 8.48 3.32 -6.43
N GLU A 12 8.03 2.07 -6.29
CA GLU A 12 7.98 1.09 -7.39
C GLU A 12 7.03 1.54 -8.51
N MET A 13 5.81 1.98 -8.18
CA MET A 13 4.86 2.49 -9.16
C MET A 13 5.34 3.76 -9.87
N LYS A 14 6.08 4.61 -9.15
CA LYS A 14 6.73 5.79 -9.73
C LYS A 14 7.81 5.39 -10.74
N ASN A 15 8.63 4.40 -10.39
CA ASN A 15 9.68 3.89 -11.29
C ASN A 15 9.10 3.24 -12.56
N LEU A 16 7.89 2.69 -12.49
CA LEU A 16 7.16 2.19 -13.66
C LEU A 16 6.41 3.28 -14.45
N GLY A 17 6.47 4.55 -14.01
CA GLY A 17 5.76 5.66 -14.65
C GLY A 17 4.24 5.66 -14.43
N LEU A 18 3.71 4.81 -13.55
CA LEU A 18 2.27 4.76 -13.22
C LEU A 18 1.83 5.96 -12.39
N VAL A 19 2.77 6.56 -11.65
CA VAL A 19 2.52 7.69 -10.76
C VAL A 19 3.64 8.71 -10.88
N ARG A 20 3.28 10.00 -10.92
CA ARG A 20 4.23 11.11 -11.10
C ARG A 20 4.65 11.73 -9.76
N SER A 21 3.78 11.73 -8.77
CA SER A 21 4.03 12.40 -7.49
C SER A 21 3.35 11.72 -6.30
N ARG A 22 3.83 12.01 -5.09
CA ARG A 22 3.24 11.53 -3.83
C ARG A 22 1.81 12.04 -3.64
N GLU A 23 1.53 13.25 -4.09
CA GLU A 23 0.19 13.83 -4.06
C GLU A 23 -0.76 13.06 -4.98
N GLN A 24 -0.35 12.80 -6.24
CA GLN A 24 -1.16 12.03 -7.18
C GLN A 24 -1.42 10.62 -6.64
N PHE A 25 -0.40 9.96 -6.07
CA PHE A 25 -0.58 8.68 -5.41
C PHE A 25 -1.65 8.73 -4.32
N SER A 26 -1.53 9.72 -3.43
CA SER A 26 -2.43 9.88 -2.28
C SER A 26 -3.87 10.13 -2.72
N ARG A 27 -4.09 10.97 -3.72
CA ARG A 27 -5.43 11.34 -4.19
C ARG A 27 -6.04 10.27 -5.10
N SER A 28 -5.36 9.95 -6.19
CA SER A 28 -5.94 9.17 -7.30
C SER A 28 -5.91 7.67 -7.04
N TRP A 29 -4.91 7.19 -6.30
CA TRP A 29 -4.73 5.75 -6.03
C TRP A 29 -5.26 5.36 -4.66
N CYS A 30 -4.92 6.13 -3.63
CA CYS A 30 -5.32 5.85 -2.26
C CYS A 30 -6.70 6.40 -1.87
N GLY A 31 -7.26 7.35 -2.63
CA GLY A 31 -8.53 8.03 -2.28
C GLY A 31 -8.42 8.89 -1.02
N ARG A 32 -7.25 9.49 -0.77
CA ARG A 32 -6.93 10.26 0.44
C ARG A 32 -6.49 11.69 0.11
N HIS A 33 -6.31 12.50 1.16
CA HIS A 33 -5.80 13.86 1.03
C HIS A 33 -4.35 13.88 0.48
N PRO A 34 -3.91 14.98 -0.18
CA PRO A 34 -2.58 15.09 -0.81
C PRO A 34 -1.38 14.75 0.09
N GLY A 35 -1.50 15.04 1.38
CA GLY A 35 -0.45 14.82 2.39
C GLY A 35 -0.37 13.39 2.92
N TYR A 36 -1.29 12.50 2.56
CA TYR A 36 -1.44 11.20 3.20
C TYR A 36 -0.17 10.34 3.15
N LEU A 37 0.47 10.21 1.99
CA LEU A 37 1.74 9.46 1.89
C LEU A 37 2.89 10.15 2.65
N ARG A 38 2.86 11.49 2.76
CA ARG A 38 3.87 12.25 3.51
C ARG A 38 3.80 11.92 5.00
N ASP A 39 2.60 11.65 5.53
CA ASP A 39 2.44 11.30 6.95
C ASP A 39 3.11 9.97 7.29
N TYR A 40 3.13 9.01 6.36
CA TYR A 40 3.88 7.76 6.53
C TYR A 40 5.41 7.90 6.44
N LEU A 41 5.90 9.00 5.86
CA LEU A 41 7.33 9.32 5.79
C LEU A 41 7.83 10.08 7.04
N ARG A 42 6.92 10.56 7.90
CA ARG A 42 7.26 11.21 9.18
C ARG A 42 7.58 10.15 10.24
N ARG A 43 8.20 10.57 11.36
CA ARG A 43 8.52 9.68 12.49
C ARG A 43 7.27 8.89 12.91
N GLU A 44 7.45 7.60 13.17
CA GLU A 44 6.42 6.60 13.55
C GLU A 44 5.42 6.19 12.46
N GLY A 45 5.21 7.02 11.43
CA GLY A 45 4.28 6.72 10.33
C GLY A 45 4.60 5.39 9.63
N ALA A 46 5.88 5.11 9.40
CA ALA A 46 6.33 3.88 8.71
C ALA A 46 5.76 2.59 9.33
N THR A 47 5.64 2.51 10.66
CA THR A 47 5.11 1.34 11.38
C THR A 47 3.60 1.39 11.59
N MET A 48 2.92 2.49 11.28
CA MET A 48 1.47 2.59 11.41
C MET A 48 0.77 1.69 10.39
N ARG A 49 -0.36 1.10 10.80
CA ARG A 49 -1.21 0.33 9.88
C ARG A 49 -1.81 1.24 8.82
N VAL A 50 -1.83 0.76 7.59
CA VAL A 50 -2.57 1.40 6.51
C VAL A 50 -4.04 1.02 6.64
N SER A 51 -4.93 1.99 6.47
CA SER A 51 -6.37 1.73 6.57
C SER A 51 -6.84 0.73 5.51
N VAL A 52 -7.79 -0.14 5.87
CA VAL A 52 -8.34 -1.14 4.94
C VAL A 52 -8.97 -0.49 3.71
N GLN A 53 -9.67 0.63 3.88
CA GLN A 53 -10.26 1.40 2.78
C GLN A 53 -9.20 1.91 1.78
N THR A 54 -8.06 2.42 2.28
CA THR A 54 -6.94 2.82 1.42
C THR A 54 -6.44 1.63 0.61
N ILE A 55 -6.29 0.47 1.25
CA ILE A 55 -5.80 -0.74 0.59
C ILE A 55 -6.79 -1.18 -0.50
N GLN A 56 -8.09 -1.20 -0.20
CA GLN A 56 -9.13 -1.54 -1.17
C GLN A 56 -9.12 -0.59 -2.38
N SER A 57 -9.04 0.72 -2.14
CA SER A 57 -8.91 1.72 -3.23
C SER A 57 -7.70 1.45 -4.09
N LEU A 58 -6.53 1.25 -3.47
CA LEU A 58 -5.28 0.99 -4.19
C LEU A 58 -5.37 -0.27 -5.05
N ARG A 59 -5.91 -1.36 -4.50
CA ARG A 59 -6.08 -2.63 -5.23
C ARG A 59 -7.05 -2.50 -6.40
N LEU A 60 -8.18 -1.80 -6.21
CA LEU A 60 -9.13 -1.53 -7.30
C LEU A 60 -8.45 -0.77 -8.45
N ARG A 61 -7.68 0.28 -8.13
CA ARG A 61 -6.95 1.06 -9.14
C ARG A 61 -5.85 0.26 -9.84
N LEU A 62 -5.17 -0.64 -9.13
CA LEU A 62 -4.21 -1.57 -9.73
C LEU A 62 -4.89 -2.53 -10.71
N ALA A 63 -6.07 -3.06 -10.36
CA ALA A 63 -6.84 -3.92 -11.26
C ALA A 63 -7.31 -3.17 -12.52
N GLU A 64 -7.83 -1.94 -12.35
CA GLU A 64 -8.19 -1.06 -13.47
C GLU A 64 -6.98 -0.79 -14.37
N ALA A 65 -5.84 -0.39 -13.79
CA ALA A 65 -4.62 -0.13 -14.54
C ALA A 65 -4.12 -1.37 -15.29
N GLY A 66 -4.10 -2.54 -14.63
CA GLY A 66 -3.66 -3.80 -15.24
C GLY A 66 -4.49 -4.21 -16.47
N SER A 67 -5.76 -3.84 -16.51
CA SER A 67 -6.64 -4.11 -17.66
C SER A 67 -6.27 -3.32 -18.93
N LEU A 68 -5.62 -2.16 -18.76
CA LEU A 68 -5.26 -1.24 -19.84
C LEU A 68 -3.79 -1.35 -20.27
N LEU A 69 -2.98 -2.08 -19.50
CA LEU A 69 -1.54 -2.17 -19.73
C LEU A 69 -1.18 -3.34 -20.65
N PRO A 70 -0.07 -3.21 -21.40
CA PRO A 70 0.60 -4.33 -22.08
C PRO A 70 0.93 -5.47 -21.11
N PRO A 71 1.08 -6.72 -21.59
CA PRO A 71 1.26 -7.89 -20.74
C PRO A 71 2.42 -7.79 -19.73
N ASP A 72 3.56 -7.29 -20.16
CA ASP A 72 4.76 -7.14 -19.34
C ASP A 72 4.56 -6.17 -18.16
N LEU A 73 3.83 -5.08 -18.38
CA LEU A 73 3.47 -4.12 -17.33
C LEU A 73 2.31 -4.63 -16.47
N ARG A 74 1.38 -5.37 -17.06
CA ARG A 74 0.28 -6.03 -16.34
C ARG A 74 0.80 -6.99 -15.28
N ASP A 75 1.78 -7.83 -15.61
CA ASP A 75 2.36 -8.80 -14.68
C ASP A 75 3.02 -8.10 -13.49
N ARG A 76 3.72 -6.98 -13.74
CA ARG A 76 4.29 -6.14 -12.68
C ARG A 76 3.22 -5.53 -11.78
N VAL A 77 2.12 -5.06 -12.36
CA VAL A 77 0.99 -4.51 -11.59
C VAL A 77 0.30 -5.59 -10.76
N GLN A 78 0.13 -6.80 -11.30
CA GLN A 78 -0.41 -7.94 -10.56
C GLN A 78 0.51 -8.36 -9.40
N ALA A 79 1.83 -8.26 -9.58
CA ALA A 79 2.79 -8.50 -8.51
C ALA A 79 2.62 -7.52 -7.32
N PHE A 80 2.22 -6.26 -7.57
CA PHE A 80 1.86 -5.34 -6.49
C PHE A 80 0.65 -5.82 -5.70
N ASP A 81 -0.40 -6.30 -6.37
CA ASP A 81 -1.60 -6.81 -5.68
C ASP A 81 -1.27 -8.01 -4.78
N ALA A 82 -0.49 -8.95 -5.32
CA ALA A 82 -0.01 -10.10 -4.56
C ALA A 82 0.85 -9.69 -3.35
N ALA A 83 1.74 -8.70 -3.53
CA ALA A 83 2.53 -8.15 -2.44
C ALA A 83 1.66 -7.49 -1.35
N ILE A 84 0.65 -6.72 -1.75
CA ILE A 84 -0.31 -6.09 -0.82
C ILE A 84 -1.03 -7.16 0.00
N LEU A 85 -1.55 -8.21 -0.63
CA LEU A 85 -2.25 -9.31 0.06
C LEU A 85 -1.36 -10.01 1.08
N ARG A 86 -0.12 -10.32 0.70
CA ARG A 86 0.88 -10.90 1.62
C ARG A 86 1.15 -9.95 2.80
N ASP A 87 1.36 -8.68 2.53
CA ASP A 87 1.69 -7.67 3.54
C ASP A 87 0.49 -7.34 4.46
N MET A 88 -0.76 -7.51 3.99
CA MET A 88 -1.97 -7.55 4.81
C MET A 88 -1.92 -8.72 5.79
N ARG A 89 -1.75 -9.94 5.28
CA ARG A 89 -1.70 -11.17 6.09
C ARG A 89 -0.61 -11.10 7.16
N VAL A 90 0.59 -10.65 6.82
CA VAL A 90 1.69 -10.49 7.79
C VAL A 90 1.30 -9.51 8.89
N ALA A 91 0.71 -8.37 8.54
CA ALA A 91 0.29 -7.39 9.54
C ALA A 91 -0.82 -7.93 10.45
N ASP A 92 -1.74 -8.74 9.93
CA ASP A 92 -2.80 -9.35 10.75
C ASP A 92 -2.23 -10.37 11.74
N LEU A 93 -1.26 -11.18 11.31
CA LEU A 93 -0.55 -12.12 12.19
C LEU A 93 0.22 -11.38 13.30
N LEU A 94 0.93 -10.31 12.97
CA LEU A 94 1.64 -9.48 13.95
C LEU A 94 0.69 -8.78 14.92
N GLY A 95 -0.47 -8.34 14.42
CA GLY A 95 -1.51 -7.73 15.25
C GLY A 95 -2.10 -8.71 16.28
N ARG A 96 -2.41 -9.95 15.86
CA ARG A 96 -2.91 -11.01 16.74
C ARG A 96 -1.90 -11.35 17.84
N ARG A 97 -0.64 -11.59 17.47
CA ARG A 97 0.42 -11.92 18.42
C ARG A 97 0.68 -10.82 19.45
N SER A 98 0.49 -9.56 19.06
CA SER A 98 0.64 -8.42 19.98
C SER A 98 -0.49 -8.32 21.02
N ILE A 99 -1.68 -8.81 20.69
CA ILE A 99 -2.81 -8.89 21.63
C ILE A 99 -2.56 -10.03 22.63
N ASP A 100 -2.16 -11.21 22.14
CA ASP A 100 -1.90 -12.38 22.99
C ASP A 100 -0.78 -12.09 24.01
N ALA A 101 0.29 -11.41 23.58
CA ALA A 101 1.39 -11.00 24.46
C ALA A 101 1.00 -9.96 25.52
N ARG A 102 -0.09 -9.19 25.32
CA ARG A 102 -0.60 -8.23 26.30
C ARG A 102 -1.60 -8.84 27.29
N ILE A 103 -2.19 -9.98 26.97
CA ILE A 103 -3.12 -10.71 27.86
C ILE A 103 -2.34 -11.61 28.83
N THR A 104 -1.12 -11.99 28.48
CA THR A 104 -0.26 -12.89 29.28
C THR A 104 0.81 -12.15 30.11
N ALA A 105 0.85 -10.83 30.07
CA ALA A 105 1.75 -9.97 30.84
C ALA A 105 0.99 -9.24 31.95
#